data_AF-A0A024U5Z7-F1
#
_entry.id   AF-A0A024U5Z7-F1
#
_cell.length_a   1.000
_cell.length_b   1.000
_cell.length_c   1.000
_cell.angle_alpha   90.00
_cell.angle_beta   90.00
_cell.angle_gamma   90.00
#
_symmetry.space_group_name_H-M   'P 1'
#
loop_
_entity.id
_entity.type
_entity.pdbx_description
1 polymer ?
#
loop_
_entity_poly.entity_id
_entity_poly.type
_entity_poly.pdbx_seq_one_letter_code
_entity_poly.pdbx_strand_id
1 'polypeptide(L)'
;MRISLVAMLQTFVRRAVAAPALAKPAQTRSLWYQVGYNQDPEYFVKTINRTLHDDGVMTQLDQRFAHEKKWQRRIRKKAESEIRDLNKRMAMIVNFCLKKQNRGRV
;
A
#
# COMPACT_ATOMS: atom_id res chain seq x y z
N MET A 1 -33.79 -49.34 -18.69
CA MET A 1 -33.14 -48.59 -17.60
C MET A 1 -33.64 -47.15 -17.63
N ARG A 2 -34.44 -46.72 -16.65
CA ARG A 2 -34.92 -45.34 -16.53
C ARG A 2 -34.24 -44.73 -15.31
N ILE A 3 -33.28 -43.84 -15.54
CA ILE A 3 -32.65 -43.05 -14.47
C ILE A 3 -33.59 -41.88 -14.20
N SER A 4 -34.19 -41.87 -13.01
CA SER A 4 -35.15 -40.83 -12.60
C SER A 4 -34.48 -39.46 -12.54
N LEU A 5 -35.09 -38.47 -13.18
CA LEU A 5 -34.66 -37.05 -13.19
C LEU A 5 -34.43 -36.49 -11.77
N VAL A 6 -35.16 -37.02 -10.79
CA VAL A 6 -35.05 -36.71 -9.36
C VAL A 6 -33.68 -37.10 -8.78
N ALA A 7 -33.08 -38.19 -9.25
CA ALA A 7 -31.77 -38.64 -8.77
C ALA A 7 -30.63 -37.74 -9.27
N MET A 8 -30.76 -37.15 -10.47
CA MET A 8 -29.78 -36.17 -10.97
C MET A 8 -29.85 -34.84 -10.21
N LEU A 9 -31.04 -34.34 -9.88
CA LEU A 9 -31.20 -33.11 -9.10
C LEU A 9 -30.65 -33.24 -7.67
N GLN A 10 -30.77 -34.41 -7.04
CA GLN A 10 -30.19 -34.65 -5.71
C GLN A 10 -28.66 -34.69 -5.69
N THR A 11 -28.02 -35.10 -6.79
CA THR A 11 -26.55 -35.06 -6.90
C THR A 11 -25.98 -33.65 -7.09
N PHE A 12 -26.74 -32.72 -7.69
CA PHE A 12 -26.29 -31.34 -7.86
C PHE A 12 -26.48 -30.48 -6.59
N VAL A 13 -27.52 -30.75 -5.79
CA VAL A 13 -27.78 -29.99 -4.55
C VAL A 13 -26.81 -30.35 -3.42
N ARG A 14 -26.29 -31.59 -3.38
CA ARG A 14 -25.33 -32.03 -2.35
C ARG A 14 -23.93 -31.42 -2.47
N ARG A 15 -23.60 -30.75 -3.59
CA ARG A 15 -22.29 -30.11 -3.81
C ARG A 15 -22.24 -28.63 -3.46
N ALA A 16 -23.34 -28.05 -3.00
CA ALA A 16 -23.45 -26.62 -2.69
C ALA A 16 -23.58 -26.31 -1.19
N VAL A 17 -23.22 -27.25 -0.30
CA VAL A 17 -22.93 -26.91 1.10
C VAL A 17 -21.43 -26.69 1.19
N ALA A 18 -20.99 -25.54 0.66
CA ALA A 18 -19.70 -24.99 1.03
C ALA A 18 -19.74 -24.84 2.56
N ALA A 19 -18.97 -25.68 3.26
CA ALA A 19 -18.72 -25.50 4.68
C ALA A 19 -18.37 -24.01 4.90
N PRO A 20 -18.97 -23.32 5.89
CA PRO A 20 -18.51 -21.98 6.21
C PRO A 20 -17.04 -22.14 6.57
N ALA A 21 -16.16 -21.65 5.70
CA ALA A 21 -14.76 -21.53 6.02
C ALA A 21 -14.73 -20.75 7.34
N LEU A 22 -14.35 -21.42 8.42
CA LEU A 22 -14.10 -20.81 9.71
C LEU A 22 -13.19 -19.61 9.44
N ALA A 23 -13.80 -18.43 9.38
CA ALA A 23 -13.08 -17.19 9.30
C ALA A 23 -12.24 -17.17 10.57
N LYS A 24 -10.94 -17.41 10.43
CA LYS A 24 -10.00 -17.27 11.54
C LYS A 24 -10.30 -15.91 12.17
N PRO A 25 -10.45 -15.83 13.51
CA PRO A 25 -10.69 -14.55 14.16
C PRO A 25 -9.61 -13.61 13.63
N ALA A 26 -10.04 -12.51 13.01
CA ALA A 26 -9.14 -11.51 12.46
C ALA A 26 -8.17 -11.17 13.59
N GLN A 27 -6.92 -11.64 13.48
CA GLN A 27 -5.91 -11.37 14.49
C GLN A 27 -5.93 -9.87 14.69
N THR A 28 -6.34 -9.44 15.88
CA THR A 28 -6.36 -8.04 16.26
C THR A 28 -4.99 -7.49 15.92
N ARG A 29 -4.92 -6.59 14.91
CA ARG A 29 -3.68 -6.04 14.35
C ARG A 29 -3.03 -5.04 15.32
N SER A 30 -3.04 -5.33 16.62
CA SER A 30 -2.35 -4.54 17.61
C SER A 30 -0.91 -5.04 17.69
N LEU A 31 0.01 -4.24 17.14
CA LEU A 31 1.43 -4.38 17.41
C LEU A 31 1.71 -3.69 18.74
N TRP A 32 2.23 -4.42 19.70
CA TRP A 32 2.65 -3.88 20.99
C TRP A 32 4.14 -3.53 20.90
N TYR A 33 4.49 -2.30 21.26
CA TYR A 33 5.88 -1.86 21.31
C TYR A 33 6.22 -1.31 22.69
N GLN A 34 7.37 -1.73 23.22
CA GLN A 34 7.87 -1.23 24.49
C GLN A 34 8.58 0.11 24.27
N VAL A 35 7.93 1.21 24.63
CA VAL A 35 8.53 2.54 24.63
C VAL A 35 9.45 2.66 25.84
N GLY A 36 10.66 3.21 25.66
CA GLY A 36 11.60 3.42 26.76
C GLY A 36 11.04 4.39 27.80
N TYR A 37 11.40 4.23 29.07
CA TYR A 37 10.83 4.98 30.21
C TYR A 37 10.87 6.52 30.04
N ASN A 38 11.86 7.05 29.30
CA ASN A 38 12.02 8.48 29.04
C ASN A 38 11.63 8.91 27.61
N GLN A 39 10.99 8.03 26.83
CA GLN A 39 10.57 8.33 25.47
C GLN A 39 9.08 8.65 25.45
N ASP A 40 8.73 9.76 24.79
CA ASP A 40 7.33 10.10 24.52
C ASP A 40 6.73 9.10 23.51
N PRO A 41 5.68 8.35 23.89
CA PRO A 41 5.00 7.42 23.00
C PRO A 41 4.46 8.07 21.72
N GLU A 42 4.00 9.33 21.78
CA GLU A 42 3.49 10.01 20.59
C GLU A 42 4.59 10.34 19.60
N TYR A 43 5.71 10.86 20.10
CA TYR A 43 6.89 11.11 19.28
C TYR A 43 7.41 9.83 18.63
N PHE A 44 7.39 8.73 19.38
CA PHE A 44 7.78 7.42 18.88
C PHE A 44 6.89 6.94 17.74
N VAL A 45 5.56 7.00 17.90
CA VAL A 45 4.60 6.63 16.83
C VAL A 45 4.75 7.52 15.59
N LYS A 46 4.92 8.84 15.78
CA LYS A 46 5.20 9.77 14.66
C LYS A 46 6.48 9.39 13.92
N THR A 47 7.51 8.99 14.65
CA THR A 47 8.79 8.57 14.07
C THR A 47 8.63 7.28 13.26
N ILE A 48 7.94 6.26 13.80
CA ILE A 48 7.62 5.04 13.06
C ILE A 48 6.88 5.37 11.76
N ASN A 49 5.81 6.18 11.85
CA ASN A 49 5.01 6.51 10.67
C ASN A 49 5.87 7.21 9.61
N ARG A 50 6.73 8.15 10.01
CA ARG A 50 7.67 8.80 9.09
C ARG A 50 8.61 7.78 8.45
N THR A 51 9.22 6.89 9.23
CA THR A 51 10.10 5.84 8.71
C THR A 51 9.39 4.92 7.72
N LEU A 52 8.16 4.49 8.02
CA LEU A 52 7.36 3.66 7.09
C LEU A 52 7.04 4.37 5.77
N HIS A 53 6.83 5.69 5.82
CA HIS A 53 6.64 6.50 4.62
C HIS A 53 7.94 6.65 3.83
N ASP A 54 9.07 6.92 4.50
CA ASP A 54 10.39 7.09 3.89
C ASP A 54 10.88 5.79 3.22
N ASP A 55 10.67 4.65 3.87
CA ASP A 55 10.98 3.31 3.33
C ASP A 55 10.00 2.89 2.22
N GLY A 56 8.93 3.66 2.00
CA GLY A 56 7.91 3.41 0.98
C GLY A 56 7.02 2.20 1.28
N VAL A 57 7.00 1.71 2.52
CA VAL A 57 6.22 0.51 2.93
C VAL A 57 4.75 0.67 2.59
N MET A 58 4.16 1.84 2.86
CA MET A 58 2.75 2.12 2.58
C MET A 58 2.45 2.02 1.08
N THR A 59 3.30 2.59 0.23
CA THR A 59 3.10 2.52 -1.23
C THR A 59 3.25 1.10 -1.78
N GLN A 60 4.11 0.27 -1.16
CA GLN A 60 4.24 -1.13 -1.53
C GLN A 60 3.00 -1.94 -1.12
N LEU A 61 2.42 -1.66 0.05
CA LEU A 61 1.19 -2.30 0.50
C LEU A 61 0.04 -2.01 -0.47
N ASP A 62 -0.13 -0.75 -0.87
CA ASP A 62 -1.15 -0.36 -1.84
C ASP A 62 -0.94 -1.05 -3.21
N GLN A 63 0.31 -1.12 -3.69
CA GLN A 63 0.63 -1.80 -4.94
C GLN A 63 0.42 -3.32 -4.90
N ARG A 64 0.44 -3.94 -3.71
CA ARG A 64 0.19 -5.37 -3.52
C ARG A 64 -1.30 -5.71 -3.39
N PHE A 65 -2.16 -4.70 -3.15
CA PHE A 65 -3.59 -4.92 -3.01
C PHE A 65 -4.24 -5.47 -4.29
N ALA A 66 -3.76 -5.05 -5.46
CA ALA A 66 -4.26 -5.51 -6.75
C ALA A 66 -3.12 -5.96 -7.68
N HIS A 67 -3.36 -7.01 -8.47
CA HIS A 67 -2.37 -7.50 -9.43
C HIS A 67 -2.21 -6.53 -10.62
N GLU A 68 -1.07 -5.84 -10.67
CA GLU A 68 -0.63 -5.01 -11.80
C GLU A 68 0.15 -5.84 -12.83
N LYS A 69 -0.28 -5.81 -14.10
CA LYS A 69 0.44 -6.51 -15.20
C LYS A 69 1.83 -5.89 -15.41
N LYS A 70 2.81 -6.69 -15.83
CA LYS A 70 4.21 -6.26 -16.05
C LYS A 70 4.35 -5.04 -16.98
N TRP A 71 3.52 -4.92 -18.02
CA TRP A 71 3.58 -3.77 -18.94
C TRP A 71 2.96 -2.50 -18.34
N GLN A 72 1.88 -2.63 -17.56
CA GLN A 72 1.28 -1.51 -16.81
C GLN A 72 2.29 -0.96 -15.79
N ARG A 73 2.98 -1.85 -15.08
CA ARG A 73 4.07 -1.50 -14.16
C ARG A 73 5.20 -0.70 -14.82
N ARG A 74 5.55 -1.04 -16.07
CA ARG A 74 6.59 -0.31 -16.81
C ARG A 74 6.15 1.12 -17.15
N ILE A 75 4.89 1.31 -17.54
CA ILE A 75 4.32 2.64 -17.82
C ILE A 75 4.31 3.49 -16.54
N ARG A 76 3.78 2.94 -15.44
CA ARG A 76 3.74 3.62 -14.15
C ARG A 76 5.13 4.03 -13.68
N LYS A 77 6.09 3.10 -13.65
CA LYS A 77 7.47 3.40 -13.21
C LYS A 77 8.14 4.48 -14.06
N LYS A 78 7.87 4.50 -15.37
CA LYS A 78 8.37 5.54 -16.26
C LYS A 78 7.79 6.91 -15.88
N ALA A 79 6.47 7.00 -15.74
CA ALA A 79 5.79 8.23 -15.33
C ALA A 79 6.25 8.71 -13.94
N GLU A 80 6.38 7.81 -12.97
CA GLU A 80 6.92 8.13 -11.63
C GLU A 80 8.34 8.71 -11.70
N SER A 81 9.19 8.17 -12.58
CA SER A 81 10.54 8.69 -12.79
C SER A 81 10.52 10.08 -13.42
N GLU A 82 9.69 10.30 -14.43
CA GLU A 82 9.58 11.59 -15.12
C GLU A 82 9.08 12.68 -14.16
N ILE A 83 8.07 12.38 -13.33
CA ILE A 83 7.59 13.29 -12.29
C ILE A 83 8.70 13.60 -11.27
N ARG A 84 9.47 12.59 -10.85
CA ARG A 84 10.58 12.78 -9.90
C ARG A 84 11.66 13.70 -10.47
N ASP A 85 12.02 13.50 -11.73
CA ASP A 85 13.04 14.32 -12.40
C ASP A 85 12.54 15.74 -12.64
N LEU A 86 11.27 15.93 -12.99
CA LEU A 86 10.64 17.24 -13.08
C LEU A 86 10.68 17.98 -11.73
N ASN A 87 10.26 17.31 -10.65
CA ASN A 87 10.27 17.90 -9.31
C ASN A 87 11.66 18.34 -8.87
N LYS A 88 12.70 17.53 -9.16
CA LYS A 88 14.10 17.91 -8.91
C LYS A 88 14.49 19.18 -9.68
N ARG A 89 14.14 19.26 -10.96
CA ARG A 89 14.43 20.44 -11.80
C ARG A 89 13.71 21.69 -11.30
N MET A 90 12.43 21.58 -10.95
CA MET A 90 11.66 22.69 -10.39
C MET A 90 12.26 23.17 -9.07
N ALA A 91 12.65 22.26 -8.17
CA ALA A 91 13.31 22.62 -6.92
C ALA A 91 14.64 23.36 -7.15
N MET A 92 15.42 22.98 -8.17
CA MET A 92 16.65 23.71 -8.53
C MET A 92 16.35 25.13 -9.02
N ILE A 93 15.35 25.30 -9.88
CA ILE A 93 14.94 26.62 -10.40
C ILE A 93 14.47 27.52 -9.25
N VAL A 94 13.62 27.01 -8.36
CA VAL A 94 13.13 27.75 -7.19
C VAL A 94 14.30 28.19 -6.31
N ASN A 95 15.24 27.27 -6.01
CA ASN A 95 16.43 27.61 -5.23
C ASN A 95 17.32 28.65 -5.91
N PHE A 96 17.46 28.59 -7.24
CA PHE A 96 18.21 29.59 -7.99
C PHE A 96 17.56 30.98 -7.87
N CYS A 97 16.24 31.07 -8.06
CA CYS A 97 15.49 32.32 -7.92
C CYS A 97 15.62 32.90 -6.50
N LEU A 98 15.45 32.08 -5.46
CA LEU A 98 15.61 32.50 -4.06
C LEU A 98 17.03 33.01 -3.77
N LYS A 99 18.06 32.34 -4.28
CA LYS A 99 19.46 32.79 -4.14
C LYS A 99 19.70 34.13 -4.84
N LYS A 100 19.13 34.33 -6.03
CA LYS A 100 19.25 35.60 -6.77
C LYS A 100 18.54 36.75 -6.04
N GLN A 101 17.33 36.51 -5.51
CA GLN A 101 16.59 37.49 -4.73
C GLN A 101 17.34 37.92 -3.48
N ASN A 102 17.95 36.98 -2.74
CA ASN A 102 18.74 37.31 -1.55
C ASN A 102 20.02 38.07 -1.87
N ARG A 103 20.62 37.88 -3.06
CA ARG A 103 21.80 38.64 -3.50
C ARG A 103 21.49 40.06 -3.97
N GLY A 104 20.25 40.32 -4.40
CA GLY A 104 19.78 41.66 -4.81
C GLY A 104 19.24 42.51 -3.64
N ARG A 105 19.26 41.99 -2.41
CA ARG A 105 19.07 42.76 -1.18
C ARG A 105 20.44 43.22 -0.66
N VAL A 106 20.99 44.25 -1.30
CA VAL A 106 22.00 45.16 -0.74
C VAL A 106 21.50 46.56 -1.05
#